data_AF-A0A8T4RK81-F1
#
_entry.id   AF-A0A8T4RK81-F1
#
_cell.length_a   1.000
_cell.length_b   1.000
_cell.length_c   1.000
_cell.angle_alpha   90.00
_cell.angle_beta   90.00
_cell.angle_gamma   90.00
#
_symmetry.space_group_name_H-M   'P 1'
#
loop_
_entity.id
_entity.type
_entity.pdbx_description
1 polymer ?
#
loop_
_entity_poly.entity_id
_entity_poly.type
_entity_poly.pdbx_seq_one_letter_code
_entity_poly.pdbx_strand_id
1 'polypeptide(L)' 'MNFEPNKSAEKTGEIAGYTVSYFLFTTILFYILFFLKKMPETWSYFHIMEITAIIAVIGLLVKRLLK' A
#
# COMPACT_ATOMS: atom_id res chain seq x y z
N MET A 1 29.54 -18.53 -7.95
CA MET A 1 28.12 -18.90 -8.07
C MET A 1 27.48 -17.85 -8.95
N ASN A 2 27.22 -18.17 -10.22
CA ASN A 2 26.57 -17.24 -11.14
C ASN A 2 25.09 -17.18 -10.76
N PHE A 3 24.67 -16.10 -10.09
CA PHE A 3 23.25 -15.82 -9.87
C PHE A 3 22.65 -15.39 -11.20
N GLU A 4 22.11 -16.34 -11.96
CA GLU A 4 21.18 -15.99 -13.03
C GLU A 4 19.95 -15.35 -12.37
N PRO A 5 19.59 -14.10 -12.73
CA PRO A 5 18.44 -13.44 -12.14
C PRO A 5 17.19 -14.22 -12.52
N ASN A 6 16.63 -14.95 -11.57
CA ASN A 6 15.34 -15.58 -11.74
C ASN A 6 14.28 -14.49 -11.72
N LYS A 7 13.98 -13.94 -12.92
CA LYS A 7 13.03 -12.84 -13.14
C LYS A 7 11.66 -13.10 -12.52
N SER A 8 11.26 -14.36 -12.36
CA SER A 8 9.99 -14.71 -11.72
C SER A 8 10.04 -14.48 -10.20
N ALA A 9 11.12 -14.92 -9.55
CA ALA A 9 11.30 -14.72 -8.11
C ALA A 9 11.43 -13.22 -7.77
N GLU A 10 12.12 -12.46 -8.61
CA GLU A 10 12.26 -11.01 -8.48
C GLU A 10 10.90 -10.31 -8.58
N LYS A 11 10.09 -10.64 -9.60
CA LYS A 11 8.75 -10.07 -9.77
C LYS A 11 7.80 -10.44 -8.64
N THR A 12 7.85 -11.68 -8.14
CA THR A 12 7.08 -12.08 -6.96
C THR A 12 7.51 -11.33 -5.71
N GLY A 13 8.82 -11.14 -5.51
CA GLY A 13 9.37 -10.36 -4.41
C GLY A 13 8.97 -8.90 -4.47
N GLU A 14 8.95 -8.29 -5.66
CA GLU A 14 8.49 -6.92 -5.86
C GLU A 14 7.01 -6.76 -5.47
N ILE A 15 6.14 -7.64 -5.95
CA ILE A 15 4.71 -7.61 -5.63
C ILE A 15 4.51 -7.83 -4.12
N ALA A 16 5.15 -8.84 -3.55
CA ALA A 16 5.04 -9.13 -2.13
C ALA A 16 5.54 -7.96 -1.26
N GLY A 17 6.68 -7.37 -1.63
CA GLY A 17 7.24 -6.19 -0.96
C GLY A 17 6.30 -4.99 -1.03
N TYR A 18 5.68 -4.75 -2.19
CA TYR A 18 4.68 -3.69 -2.34
C TYR A 18 3.46 -3.94 -1.46
N THR A 19 2.92 -5.16 -1.46
CA THR A 19 1.77 -5.54 -0.63
C THR A 19 2.06 -5.38 0.85
N VAL A 20 3.20 -5.87 1.34
CA VAL A 20 3.60 -5.74 2.75
C VAL A 20 3.81 -4.27 3.12
N SER A 21 4.50 -3.50 2.28
CA SER A 21 4.73 -2.07 2.51
C SER A 21 3.43 -1.28 2.58
N TYR A 22 2.47 -1.62 1.72
CA TYR A 22 1.13 -1.03 1.73
C TYR A 22 0.41 -1.30 3.06
N PHE A 23 0.37 -2.56 3.53
CA PHE A 23 -0.27 -2.88 4.81
C PHE A 23 0.41 -2.20 5.99
N LEU A 24 1.75 -2.13 5.98
CA LEU A 24 2.52 -1.46 7.03
C LEU A 24 2.20 0.05 7.05
N PHE A 25 2.20 0.70 5.89
CA PHE A 25 1.81 2.09 5.74
C PHE A 25 0.39 2.36 6.26
N THR A 26 -0.59 1.59 5.80
CA THR A 26 -2.00 1.75 6.19
C THR A 26 -2.18 1.56 7.69
N THR A 27 -1.46 0.61 8.29
CA THR A 27 -1.49 0.36 9.74
C THR A 27 -0.92 1.53 10.54
N ILE A 28 0.25 2.05 10.13
CA ILE A 28 0.83 3.23 10.76
C ILE A 28 -0.11 4.44 10.63
N LEU A 29 -0.66 4.66 9.43
CA LEU A 29 -1.59 5.76 9.18
C LEU A 29 -2.85 5.66 10.04
N PHE A 30 -3.45 4.47 10.13
CA PHE A 30 -4.61 4.22 10.99
C PHE A 30 -4.32 4.58 12.44
N TYR A 31 -3.20 4.11 13.00
CA TYR A 31 -2.83 4.43 14.37
C TYR A 31 -2.58 5.92 14.58
N ILE A 32 -1.90 6.60 13.65
CA ILE A 32 -1.70 8.05 13.71
C ILE A 32 -3.06 8.77 13.78
N LEU A 33 -3.98 8.44 12.88
CA LEU A 33 -5.30 9.07 12.84
C LEU A 33 -6.15 8.75 14.09
N PHE A 34 -6.03 7.53 14.60
CA PHE A 34 -6.67 7.09 15.83
C PHE A 34 -6.16 7.85 17.06
N PHE A 35 -4.85 7.93 17.26
CA PHE A 35 -4.24 8.65 18.38
C PHE A 35 -4.54 10.15 18.34
N LEU A 36 -4.58 10.74 17.15
CA LEU A 36 -4.91 12.16 16.98
C LEU A 36 -6.41 12.47 17.11
N LYS A 37 -7.27 11.45 17.33
CA LYS A 37 -8.74 11.58 17.33
C LYS A 37 -9.25 12.29 16.06
N LYS A 38 -8.60 12.03 14.93
CA LYS A 38 -8.95 12.60 13.61
C LYS A 38 -9.85 11.69 12.79
N MET A 39 -10.30 10.57 13.35
CA MET A 39 -11.29 9.70 12.74
C MET A 39 -12.64 9.84 13.43
N PRO A 40 -13.75 9.77 12.67
CA PRO A 40 -15.06 9.50 13.23
C PRO A 40 -15.05 8.20 14.04
N GLU A 41 -15.82 8.13 15.12
CA GLU A 41 -15.89 6.94 15.97
C GLU A 41 -16.43 5.69 15.24
N THR A 42 -17.16 5.89 14.15
CA THR A 42 -17.69 4.80 13.31
C THR A 42 -16.65 4.23 12.34
N TRP A 43 -15.51 4.90 12.15
CA TRP A 43 -14.52 4.50 11.16
C TRP A 43 -13.58 3.45 11.72
N SER A 44 -13.56 2.31 11.05
CA SER A 44 -12.66 1.20 11.34
C SER A 44 -11.42 1.22 10.44
N TYR A 45 -10.45 0.36 10.76
CA TYR A 45 -9.27 0.11 9.94
C TYR A 45 -9.60 -0.12 8.45
N PHE A 46 -10.69 -0.84 8.17
CA PHE A 46 -11.13 -1.15 6.80
C PHE A 46 -11.44 0.09 5.97
N HIS A 47 -11.96 1.16 6.58
CA HIS A 47 -12.24 2.42 5.88
C HIS A 47 -10.94 3.12 5.45
N ILE A 48 -9.94 3.13 6.34
CA ILE A 48 -8.62 3.71 6.04
C ILE A 48 -7.91 2.87 4.97
N MET A 49 -8.02 1.55 5.04
CA MET A 49 -7.52 0.65 4.01
C MET A 49 -8.18 0.92 2.64
N GLU A 50 -9.50 1.04 2.59
CA GLU A 50 -10.21 1.32 1.34
C GLU A 50 -9.78 2.67 0.72
N ILE A 51 -9.72 3.73 1.52
CA ILE A 51 -9.29 5.07 1.06
C ILE A 51 -7.85 5.02 0.52
N THR A 52 -6.94 4.40 1.26
CA THR A 52 -5.53 4.29 0.83
C THR A 52 -5.38 3.41 -0.41
N ALA A 53 -6.20 2.36 -0.56
CA ALA A 53 -6.24 1.54 -1.77
C ALA A 53 -6.69 2.36 -2.98
N ILE A 54 -7.76 3.16 -2.84
CA ILE A 54 -8.24 4.07 -3.89
C ILE A 54 -7.13 5.04 -4.30
N ILE A 55 -6.44 5.66 -3.33
CA ILE A 55 -5.32 6.58 -3.61
C ILE A 55 -4.20 5.87 -4.37
N ALA A 56 -3.81 4.66 -3.95
CA ALA A 56 -2.78 3.87 -4.63
C ALA A 56 -3.17 3.55 -6.08
N VAL A 57 -4.43 3.15 -6.32
CA VAL A 57 -4.96 2.89 -7.66
C VAL A 57 -4.97 4.17 -8.51
N ILE A 58 -5.41 5.30 -7.96
CA ILE A 58 -5.36 6.60 -8.65
C ILE A 58 -3.93 6.96 -9.03
N GLY A 59 -2.96 6.79 -8.11
CA GLY A 59 -1.55 7.02 -8.40
C GLY A 59 -1.02 6.16 -9.55
N LEU A 60 -1.44 4.89 -9.61
CA LEU A 60 -1.11 4.00 -10.73
C LEU A 60 -1.76 4.45 -12.05
N LEU A 61 -3.01 4.88 -12.03
CA LEU A 61 -3.71 5.39 -13.21
C LEU A 61 -3.07 6.68 -13.73
N VAL A 62 -2.76 7.63 -12.85
CA VAL A 62 -2.07 8.87 -13.20
C VAL A 62 -0.69 8.58 -13.80
N LYS A 63 0.08 7.66 -13.20
CA LYS A 63 1.37 7.21 -13.74
C LYS A 63 1.24 6.59 -15.13
N ARG A 64 0.12 5.95 -15.44
CA ARG A 64 -0.16 5.40 -16.78
C ARG A 64 -0.65 6.46 -17.77
N LEU A 65 -1.32 7.52 -17.32
CA LEU A 65 -1.81 8.59 -18.20
C LEU A 65 -0.70 9.59 -18.59
N LEU A 66 0.25 9.83 -17.69
CA LEU A 66 1.36 10.77 -17.90
C LEU A 66 2.56 10.15 -18.64
N LYS A 67 2.47 8.88 -19.03
CA LYS A 67 3.56 8.11 -19.63
C LYS A 67 3.09 7.50 -20.94
#